data_AF-A0A3M0WMQ1-F1
#
_entry.id   AF-A0A3M0WMQ1-F1
#
_cell.length_a   1.000
_cell.length_b   1.000
_cell.length_c   1.000
_cell.angle_alpha   90.00
_cell.angle_beta   90.00
_cell.angle_gamma   90.00
#
_symmetry.space_group_name_H-M   'P 1'
#
loop_
_entity.id
_entity.type
_entity.pdbx_description
1 polymer ?
#
loop_
_entity_poly.entity_id
_entity_poly.type
_entity_poly.pdbx_seq_one_letter_code
_entity_poly.pdbx_strand_id
1 'polypeptide(L)'
;LIQLRVLAFDPDDAFRIAQAIVEESTQMINRLNERSREDALRYARADLDAAAERLKKARQALTEFRAREQIVDPNADIQSQVGLLGSLQQQLANALIEYDLLRTNTREGDPRLRQLEQRIEVIRKRIEEERRKFGSGEEAAPAAPAGAGGRDYAKVVSEYEGLLVEREFAEKAYLSALSAYESARSAAQRQTRYLATFIGPTRPETAEYPQRWLITALIGGFAFLTWVIVVLVGYSIRDRR
;
A
#
# COMPACT_ATOMS: atom_id res chain seq x y z
N LEU A 1 -6.10 -16.58 -35.72
CA LEU A 1 -5.37 -17.86 -35.81
C LEU A 1 -4.01 -17.58 -36.42
N ILE A 2 -2.93 -18.07 -35.80
CA ILE A 2 -1.56 -17.95 -36.32
C ILE A 2 -1.15 -19.34 -36.79
N GLN A 3 -0.69 -19.48 -38.03
CA GLN A 3 -0.20 -20.74 -38.57
C GLN A 3 1.33 -20.71 -38.64
N LEU A 4 1.97 -21.66 -37.97
CA LEU A 4 3.41 -21.87 -38.03
C LEU A 4 3.70 -22.95 -39.08
N ARG A 5 4.57 -22.65 -40.06
CA ARG A 5 5.05 -23.63 -41.04
C ARG A 5 6.58 -23.64 -40.99
N VAL A 6 7.14 -24.83 -40.78
CA VAL A 6 8.58 -25.06 -40.74
C VAL A 6 8.94 -25.98 -41.90
N LEU A 7 9.92 -25.57 -42.71
CA LEU A 7 10.41 -26.32 -43.85
C LEU A 7 11.85 -26.75 -43.54
N ALA A 8 12.12 -28.06 -43.59
CA ALA A 8 13.46 -28.62 -43.45
C ALA A 8 13.65 -29.79 -44.43
N PHE A 9 14.90 -30.18 -44.66
CA PHE A 9 15.24 -31.28 -45.58
C PHE A 9 14.86 -32.66 -45.02
N ASP A 10 14.95 -32.82 -43.70
CA ASP A 10 14.58 -34.05 -43.00
C ASP A 10 13.27 -33.85 -42.19
N PRO A 11 12.34 -34.83 -42.20
CA PRO A 11 11.09 -34.73 -41.45
C PRO A 11 11.29 -34.61 -39.94
N ASP A 12 12.31 -35.26 -39.37
CA ASP A 12 12.63 -35.19 -37.95
C ASP A 12 13.24 -33.83 -37.58
N ASP A 13 14.00 -33.21 -38.49
CA ASP A 13 14.49 -31.85 -38.32
C ASP A 13 13.34 -30.83 -38.33
N ALA A 14 12.43 -30.93 -39.31
CA ALA A 14 11.26 -30.04 -39.39
C ALA A 14 10.41 -30.14 -38.12
N PHE A 15 10.21 -31.36 -37.62
CA PHE A 15 9.47 -31.61 -36.38
C PHE A 15 10.18 -31.03 -35.15
N ARG A 16 11.48 -31.30 -34.97
CA ARG A 16 12.27 -30.79 -33.84
C ARG A 16 12.30 -29.26 -33.81
N ILE A 17 12.48 -28.62 -34.96
CA ILE A 17 12.49 -27.16 -35.06
C ILE A 17 11.11 -26.60 -34.72
N ALA A 18 10.03 -27.19 -35.23
CA ALA A 18 8.67 -26.74 -34.91
C ALA A 18 8.36 -26.86 -33.40
N GLN A 19 8.79 -27.95 -32.77
CA GLN A 19 8.65 -28.15 -31.33
C GLN A 19 9.46 -27.11 -30.53
N ALA A 20 10.72 -26.89 -30.90
CA ALA A 20 11.57 -25.90 -30.24
C ALA A 20 11.00 -24.48 -30.35
N ILE A 21 10.46 -24.09 -31.51
CA ILE A 21 9.81 -22.78 -31.70
C ILE A 21 8.59 -22.62 -30.78
N VAL A 22 7.74 -23.66 -30.69
CA VAL A 22 6.56 -23.63 -29.81
C VAL A 22 6.97 -23.52 -28.34
N GLU A 23 7.99 -24.28 -27.92
CA GLU A 23 8.51 -24.25 -26.56
C GLU A 23 9.09 -22.88 -26.20
N GLU A 24 9.98 -22.32 -27.04
CA GLU A 24 10.55 -20.99 -26.83
C GLU A 24 9.50 -19.88 -26.88
N SER A 25 8.52 -19.96 -27.78
CA SER A 25 7.42 -19.00 -27.85
C SER A 25 6.57 -19.04 -26.58
N THR A 26 6.30 -20.23 -26.05
CA THR A 26 5.55 -20.40 -24.80
C THR A 26 6.32 -19.81 -23.63
N GLN A 27 7.63 -20.10 -23.52
CA GLN A 27 8.49 -19.49 -22.49
C GLN A 27 8.54 -17.97 -22.61
N MET A 28 8.67 -17.43 -23.83
CA MET A 28 8.71 -15.99 -24.08
C MET A 28 7.40 -15.30 -23.66
N ILE A 29 6.25 -15.88 -24.01
CA ILE A 29 4.94 -15.35 -23.62
C ILE A 29 4.75 -15.41 -22.11
N ASN A 30 5.19 -16.48 -21.45
CA ASN A 30 5.15 -16.58 -19.99
C ASN A 30 6.01 -15.49 -19.34
N ARG A 31 7.26 -15.27 -19.81
CA ARG A 31 8.13 -14.18 -19.34
C ARG A 31 7.51 -12.80 -19.58
N LEU A 32 6.87 -12.60 -20.72
CA LEU A 32 6.21 -11.33 -21.04
C LEU A 32 5.01 -11.07 -20.13
N ASN A 33 4.20 -12.11 -19.85
CA ASN A 33 3.10 -12.02 -18.89
C ASN A 33 3.60 -11.71 -17.47
N GLU A 34 4.67 -12.36 -17.02
CA GLU A 34 5.30 -12.11 -15.72
C GLU A 34 5.72 -10.64 -15.59
N ARG A 35 6.50 -10.14 -16.56
CA ARG A 35 6.94 -8.74 -16.61
C ARG A 35 5.77 -7.77 -16.67
N SER A 36 4.77 -8.05 -17.49
CA SER A 36 3.59 -7.19 -17.63
C SER A 36 2.78 -7.12 -16.33
N ARG A 37 2.71 -8.23 -15.56
CA ARG A 37 2.08 -8.25 -14.23
C ARG A 37 2.88 -7.43 -13.23
N GLU A 38 4.21 -7.57 -13.24
CA GLU A 38 5.10 -6.82 -12.35
C GLU A 38 5.04 -5.32 -12.63
N ASP A 39 5.08 -4.92 -13.91
CA ASP A 39 4.96 -3.52 -14.33
C ASP A 39 3.62 -2.91 -13.92
N ALA A 40 2.51 -3.66 -14.07
CA ALA A 40 1.18 -3.21 -13.68
C ALA A 40 1.03 -3.03 -12.15
N LEU A 41 1.79 -3.80 -11.36
CA LEU A 41 1.73 -3.77 -9.91
C LEU A 41 2.78 -2.86 -9.26
N ARG A 42 3.84 -2.49 -9.98
CA ARG A 42 5.00 -1.77 -9.42
C ARG A 42 4.60 -0.51 -8.67
N TYR A 43 3.82 0.37 -9.29
CA TYR A 43 3.41 1.64 -8.67
C TYR A 43 2.47 1.43 -7.49
N ALA A 44 1.44 0.58 -7.66
CA ALA A 44 0.49 0.30 -6.59
C ALA A 44 1.16 -0.38 -5.37
N ARG A 45 2.19 -1.21 -5.60
CA ARG A 45 3.02 -1.78 -4.53
C ARG A 45 3.85 -0.71 -3.85
N ALA A 46 4.52 0.16 -4.61
CA ALA A 46 5.32 1.25 -4.03
C ALA A 46 4.47 2.19 -3.16
N ASP A 47 3.25 2.52 -3.62
CA ASP A 47 2.30 3.34 -2.85
C ASP A 47 1.83 2.65 -1.57
N LEU A 48 1.55 1.33 -1.64
CA LEU A 48 1.18 0.52 -0.47
C LEU A 48 2.32 0.46 0.55
N ASP A 49 3.56 0.22 0.09
CA ASP A 49 4.74 0.14 0.95
C ASP A 49 5.02 1.49 1.63
N ALA A 50 4.89 2.59 0.89
CA ALA A 50 5.01 3.95 1.43
C ALA A 50 3.93 4.26 2.48
N ALA A 51 2.68 3.87 2.23
CA ALA A 51 1.58 4.04 3.18
C ALA A 51 1.76 3.17 4.43
N ALA A 52 2.26 1.93 4.27
CA ALA A 52 2.56 1.02 5.37
C ALA A 52 3.66 1.58 6.28
N GLU A 53 4.75 2.11 5.70
CA GLU A 53 5.82 2.75 6.48
C GLU A 53 5.34 4.03 7.17
N ARG A 54 4.46 4.81 6.54
CA ARG A 54 3.84 5.97 7.21
C ARG A 54 2.99 5.56 8.41
N LEU A 55 2.14 4.55 8.27
CA LEU A 55 1.32 4.03 9.37
C LEU A 55 2.17 3.49 10.51
N LYS A 56 3.25 2.77 10.19
CA LYS A 56 4.21 2.26 11.18
C LYS A 56 4.85 3.41 11.96
N LYS A 57 5.34 4.46 11.28
CA LYS A 57 5.91 5.65 11.92
C LYS A 57 4.89 6.36 12.83
N ALA A 58 3.65 6.54 12.37
CA ALA A 58 2.59 7.15 13.16
C ALA A 58 2.28 6.35 14.44
N ARG A 59 2.21 5.01 14.33
CA ARG A 59 2.01 4.12 15.50
C ARG A 59 3.21 4.14 16.46
N GLN A 60 4.43 4.20 15.93
CA GLN A 60 5.64 4.33 16.74
C GLN A 60 5.66 5.66 17.50
N ALA A 61 5.39 6.77 16.82
CA ALA A 61 5.32 8.09 17.46
C ALA A 61 4.29 8.15 18.60
N LEU A 62 3.11 7.54 18.41
CA LEU A 62 2.10 7.43 19.47
C LEU A 62 2.58 6.57 20.66
N THR A 63 3.31 5.49 20.37
CA THR A 63 3.87 4.60 21.41
C THR A 63 4.98 5.29 22.19
N GLU A 64 5.88 6.00 21.50
CA GLU A 64 6.95 6.80 22.10
C GLU A 64 6.38 7.93 22.95
N PHE A 65 5.34 8.61 22.48
CA PHE A 65 4.61 9.61 23.26
C PHE A 65 4.04 9.02 24.55
N ARG A 66 3.33 7.88 24.49
CA ARG A 66 2.79 7.20 25.68
C ARG A 66 3.88 6.76 26.65
N ALA A 67 5.01 6.28 26.14
CA ALA A 67 6.15 5.89 26.96
C ALA A 67 6.82 7.09 27.64
N ARG A 68 6.98 8.21 26.92
CA ARG A 68 7.57 9.46 27.41
C ARG A 68 6.72 10.09 28.50
N GLU A 69 5.41 10.19 28.26
CA GLU A 69 4.47 10.82 29.17
C GLU A 69 3.99 9.88 30.28
N GLN A 70 4.30 8.57 30.18
CA GLN A 70 3.83 7.52 31.10
C GLN A 70 2.30 7.43 31.22
N ILE A 71 1.59 7.86 30.18
CA ILE A 71 0.14 7.93 30.13
C ILE A 71 -0.38 6.87 29.17
N VAL A 72 -1.21 5.96 29.67
CA VAL A 72 -1.86 4.92 28.86
C VAL A 72 -3.02 5.52 28.05
N ASP A 73 -3.83 6.36 28.70
CA ASP A 73 -4.94 7.10 28.10
C ASP A 73 -4.96 8.53 28.66
N PRO A 74 -4.61 9.55 27.84
CA PRO A 74 -4.60 10.95 28.27
C PRO A 74 -5.97 11.45 28.74
N ASN A 75 -7.05 10.97 28.14
CA ASN A 75 -8.39 11.36 28.55
C ASN A 75 -8.72 10.83 29.94
N ALA A 76 -8.33 9.58 30.22
CA ALA A 76 -8.54 8.98 31.54
C ALA A 76 -7.71 9.66 32.63
N ASP A 77 -6.43 10.01 32.35
CA ASP A 77 -5.59 10.73 33.31
C ASP A 77 -6.16 12.12 33.61
N ILE A 78 -6.60 12.85 32.58
CA ILE A 78 -7.24 14.17 32.73
C ILE A 78 -8.54 14.06 33.54
N GLN A 79 -9.40 13.09 33.24
CA GLN A 79 -10.63 12.87 34.01
C GLN A 79 -10.34 12.56 35.49
N SER A 80 -9.30 11.78 35.78
CA SER A 80 -8.86 11.50 37.15
C SER A 80 -8.44 12.78 37.88
N GLN A 81 -7.64 13.62 37.22
CA GLN A 81 -7.17 14.88 37.78
C GLN A 81 -8.31 15.90 37.98
N VAL A 82 -9.26 15.98 37.04
CA VAL A 82 -10.47 16.81 37.18
C VAL A 82 -11.33 16.32 38.36
N GLY A 83 -11.44 15.00 38.54
CA GLY A 83 -12.11 14.41 39.71
C GLY A 83 -11.43 14.76 41.03
N LEU A 84 -10.10 14.71 41.09
CA LEU A 84 -9.33 15.15 42.27
C LEU A 84 -9.57 16.63 42.58
N LEU A 85 -9.54 17.49 41.55
CA LEU A 85 -9.80 18.91 41.70
C LEU A 85 -11.22 19.18 42.24
N GLY A 86 -12.21 18.45 41.73
CA GLY A 86 -13.60 18.49 42.23
C GLY A 86 -13.70 18.06 43.70
N SER A 87 -12.99 17.00 44.09
CA SER A 87 -12.92 16.56 45.49
C SER A 87 -12.28 17.60 46.41
N LEU A 88 -11.18 18.23 45.98
CA LEU A 88 -10.53 19.31 46.73
C LEU A 88 -11.44 20.54 46.88
N GLN A 89 -12.16 20.91 45.81
CA GLN A 89 -13.14 22.00 45.86
C GLN A 89 -14.28 21.70 46.84
N GLN A 90 -14.77 20.45 46.87
CA GLN A 90 -15.78 20.03 47.84
C GLN A 90 -15.25 20.06 49.28
N GLN A 91 -14.01 19.62 49.51
CA GLN A 91 -13.36 19.73 50.83
C GLN A 91 -13.18 21.18 51.26
N LEU A 92 -12.82 22.08 50.33
CA LEU A 92 -12.73 23.51 50.57
C LEU A 92 -14.09 24.10 50.99
N ALA A 93 -15.15 23.75 50.26
CA ALA A 93 -16.51 24.22 50.56
C ALA A 93 -16.94 23.77 51.97
N ASN A 94 -16.71 22.50 52.31
CA ASN A 94 -17.02 21.98 53.64
C ASN A 94 -16.22 22.69 54.74
N ALA A 95 -14.93 22.93 54.54
CA ALA A 95 -14.07 23.63 55.50
C ALA A 95 -14.48 25.11 55.68
N LEU A 96 -14.92 25.78 54.62
CA LEU A 96 -15.46 27.15 54.70
C LEU A 96 -16.77 27.20 55.47
N ILE A 97 -17.69 26.26 55.22
CA ILE A 97 -18.95 26.16 55.97
C ILE A 97 -18.68 25.93 57.47
N GLU A 98 -17.76 25.01 57.79
CA GLU A 98 -17.38 24.72 59.18
C GLU A 98 -16.73 25.93 59.87
N TYR A 99 -15.90 26.68 59.15
CA TYR A 99 -15.29 27.92 59.63
C TYR A 99 -16.36 28.99 59.94
N ASP A 100 -17.31 29.21 59.03
CA ASP A 100 -18.36 30.23 59.20
C ASP A 100 -19.32 29.89 60.35
N LEU A 101 -19.68 28.62 60.51
CA LEU A 101 -20.51 28.14 61.64
C LEU A 101 -19.81 28.34 62.98
N LEU A 102 -18.50 28.08 63.05
CA LEU A 102 -17.72 28.23 64.27
C LEU A 102 -17.47 29.70 64.62
N ARG A 103 -17.18 30.54 63.61
CA ARG A 103 -16.97 31.98 63.75
C ARG A 103 -18.20 32.69 64.34
N THR A 104 -19.39 32.26 63.98
CA THR A 104 -20.65 32.86 64.46
C THR A 104 -20.91 32.56 65.95
N ASN A 105 -20.37 31.45 66.48
CA ASN A 105 -20.67 30.95 67.81
C ASN A 105 -19.53 31.11 68.84
N THR A 106 -18.41 31.73 68.46
CA THR A 106 -17.17 31.72 69.27
C THR A 106 -16.52 33.11 69.38
N ARG A 107 -15.78 33.36 70.47
CA ARG A 107 -15.01 34.61 70.68
C ARG A 107 -13.76 34.66 69.81
N GLU A 108 -13.28 35.87 69.49
CA GLU A 108 -12.00 36.08 68.79
C GLU A 108 -10.84 35.37 69.50
N GLY A 109 -10.04 34.60 68.76
CA GLY A 109 -8.82 33.95 69.25
C GLY A 109 -8.90 32.43 69.51
N ASP A 110 -10.04 31.76 69.27
CA ASP A 110 -10.17 30.32 69.48
C ASP A 110 -9.16 29.51 68.64
N PRO A 111 -8.37 28.59 69.24
CA PRO A 111 -7.46 27.69 68.51
C PRO A 111 -8.12 26.91 67.36
N ARG A 112 -9.41 26.55 67.47
CA ARG A 112 -10.16 25.81 66.45
C ARG A 112 -10.38 26.63 65.18
N LEU A 113 -10.61 27.94 65.32
CA LEU A 113 -10.71 28.88 64.18
C LEU A 113 -9.38 28.93 63.41
N ARG A 114 -8.25 29.04 64.12
CA ARG A 114 -6.91 29.03 63.52
C ARG A 114 -6.60 27.71 62.80
N GLN A 115 -7.04 26.57 63.35
CA GLN A 115 -6.85 25.27 62.72
C GLN A 115 -7.64 25.14 61.40
N LEU A 116 -8.90 25.61 61.38
CA LEU A 116 -9.74 25.64 60.18
C LEU A 116 -9.16 26.57 59.11
N GLU A 117 -8.67 27.74 59.52
CA GLU A 117 -8.04 28.71 58.63
C GLU A 117 -6.78 28.12 57.96
N GLN A 118 -5.91 27.46 58.72
CA GLN A 118 -4.76 26.72 58.18
C GLN A 118 -5.19 25.61 57.21
N ARG A 119 -6.24 24.86 57.54
CA ARG A 119 -6.78 23.81 56.66
C ARG A 119 -7.27 24.39 55.34
N ILE A 120 -8.00 25.49 55.38
CA ILE A 120 -8.47 26.22 54.19
C ILE A 120 -7.28 26.67 53.34
N GLU A 121 -6.24 27.24 53.96
CA GLU A 121 -5.04 27.70 53.25
C GLU A 121 -4.32 26.54 52.55
N VAL A 122 -4.15 25.39 53.23
CA VAL A 122 -3.54 24.19 52.65
C VAL A 122 -4.35 23.66 51.47
N ILE A 123 -5.68 23.57 51.60
CA ILE A 123 -6.55 23.10 50.51
C ILE A 123 -6.49 24.07 49.33
N ARG A 124 -6.50 25.39 49.57
CA ARG A 124 -6.35 26.41 48.51
C ARG A 124 -5.02 26.28 47.78
N LYS A 125 -3.91 26.15 48.51
CA LYS A 125 -2.59 25.90 47.92
C LYS A 125 -2.59 24.65 47.04
N ARG A 126 -3.21 23.56 47.52
CA ARG A 126 -3.30 22.31 46.75
C ARG A 126 -4.15 22.46 45.49
N ILE A 127 -5.30 23.13 45.57
CA ILE A 127 -6.15 23.43 44.40
C ILE A 127 -5.38 24.23 43.35
N GLU A 128 -4.59 25.21 43.80
CA GLU A 128 -3.82 26.05 42.89
C GLU A 128 -2.63 25.33 42.26
N GLU A 129 -1.94 24.49 43.03
CA GLU A 129 -0.93 23.57 42.52
C GLU A 129 -1.49 22.62 41.45
N GLU A 130 -2.67 22.03 41.68
CA GLU A 130 -3.32 21.16 40.69
C GLU A 130 -3.80 21.97 39.47
N ARG A 131 -4.39 23.15 39.65
CA ARG A 131 -4.81 24.03 38.53
C ARG A 131 -3.64 24.44 37.64
N ARG A 132 -2.46 24.75 38.22
CA ARG A 132 -1.27 25.12 37.44
C ARG A 132 -0.80 24.00 36.50
N LYS A 133 -1.08 22.73 36.81
CA LYS A 133 -0.76 21.61 35.91
C LYS A 133 -1.68 21.61 34.67
N PHE A 134 -2.91 22.09 34.77
CA PHE A 134 -3.84 22.11 33.63
C PHE A 134 -3.54 23.17 32.57
N GLY A 135 -2.55 24.02 32.82
CA GLY A 135 -2.17 25.13 31.95
C GLY A 135 -2.32 26.43 32.71
N SER A 136 -1.23 27.18 32.81
CA SER A 136 -1.31 28.62 33.04
C SER A 136 -1.95 29.22 31.80
N GLY A 137 -3.25 29.53 31.85
CA GLY A 137 -3.82 30.50 30.92
C GLY A 137 -2.91 31.73 30.94
N GLU A 138 -2.57 32.25 29.76
CA GLU A 138 -1.87 33.52 29.58
C GLU A 138 -2.48 34.61 30.48
N GLU A 139 -1.88 34.86 31.64
CA GLU A 139 -1.86 36.11 32.39
C GLU A 139 -1.24 35.85 33.77
N ALA A 140 0.09 35.75 33.84
CA ALA A 140 0.88 36.40 34.89
C ALA A 140 2.36 36.03 34.80
N ALA A 141 3.15 37.09 34.62
CA ALA A 141 4.57 37.24 34.96
C ALA A 141 5.62 36.73 33.95
N PRO A 142 6.59 37.61 33.59
CA PRO A 142 7.73 37.23 32.78
C PRO A 142 8.68 36.36 33.61
N ALA A 143 9.17 35.29 32.99
CA ALA A 143 10.40 34.59 33.35
C ALA A 143 10.59 34.21 34.84
N ALA A 144 9.95 33.12 35.26
CA ALA A 144 10.57 32.25 36.27
C ALA A 144 11.28 31.09 35.55
N PRO A 145 12.52 30.73 35.94
CA PRO A 145 13.28 29.70 35.25
C PRO A 145 12.56 28.35 35.36
N ALA A 146 12.54 27.62 34.25
CA ALA A 146 12.06 26.25 34.15
C ALA A 146 12.67 25.39 35.27
N GLY A 147 11.90 25.17 36.33
CA GLY A 147 12.31 24.41 37.48
C GLY A 147 11.06 23.90 38.20
N ALA A 148 10.96 22.57 38.28
CA ALA A 148 9.96 21.77 38.99
C ALA A 148 8.60 21.55 38.28
N GLY A 149 8.56 20.52 37.42
CA GLY A 149 7.55 19.46 37.49
C GLY A 149 6.08 19.75 37.12
N GLY A 150 5.75 20.97 36.70
CA GLY A 150 4.42 21.27 36.15
C GLY A 150 4.26 20.69 34.75
N ARG A 151 3.68 19.48 34.64
CA ARG A 151 3.20 18.95 33.35
C ARG A 151 2.15 19.91 32.82
N ASP A 152 2.32 20.44 31.61
CA ASP A 152 1.31 21.26 30.93
C ASP A 152 0.36 20.33 30.17
N TYR A 153 -0.77 19.99 30.81
CA TYR A 153 -1.76 19.08 30.22
C TYR A 153 -2.30 19.59 28.88
N ALA A 154 -2.40 20.91 28.67
CA ALA A 154 -2.90 21.46 27.41
C ALA A 154 -1.96 21.10 26.24
N LYS A 155 -0.65 21.19 26.46
CA LYS A 155 0.35 20.80 25.46
C LYS A 155 0.34 19.29 25.19
N VAL A 156 0.22 18.46 26.24
CA VAL A 156 0.14 16.99 26.12
C VAL A 156 -1.09 16.57 25.32
N VAL A 157 -2.25 17.20 25.57
CA VAL A 157 -3.48 16.93 24.80
C VAL A 157 -3.32 17.32 23.34
N SER A 158 -2.81 18.53 23.07
CA SER A 158 -2.62 19.00 21.70
C SER A 158 -1.69 18.09 20.89
N GLU A 159 -0.57 17.67 21.48
CA GLU A 159 0.36 16.73 20.85
C GLU A 159 -0.29 15.36 20.63
N TYR A 160 -1.02 14.84 21.62
CA TYR A 160 -1.74 13.57 21.50
C TYR A 160 -2.79 13.59 20.39
N GLU A 161 -3.60 14.65 20.31
CA GLU A 161 -4.60 14.83 19.25
C GLU A 161 -3.94 14.85 17.86
N GLY A 162 -2.84 15.58 17.72
CA GLY A 162 -2.05 15.60 16.48
C GLY A 162 -1.56 14.21 16.07
N LEU A 163 -1.01 13.44 17.01
CA LEU A 163 -0.56 12.06 16.77
C LEU A 163 -1.71 11.12 16.44
N LEU A 164 -2.88 11.31 17.06
CA LEU A 164 -4.07 10.50 16.82
C LEU A 164 -4.65 10.74 15.42
N VAL A 165 -4.72 12.01 15.00
CA VAL A 165 -5.10 12.40 13.63
C VAL A 165 -4.11 11.86 12.60
N GLU A 166 -2.81 11.96 12.84
CA GLU A 166 -1.80 11.43 11.92
C GLU A 166 -1.91 9.90 11.80
N ARG A 167 -2.17 9.19 12.90
CA ARG A 167 -2.42 7.73 12.88
C ARG A 167 -3.67 7.40 12.05
N GLU A 168 -4.76 8.13 12.24
CA GLU A 168 -6.01 7.93 11.49
C GLU A 168 -5.83 8.21 10.00
N PHE A 169 -5.13 9.30 9.67
CA PHE A 169 -4.83 9.65 8.29
C PHE A 169 -3.97 8.58 7.61
N ALA A 170 -2.91 8.12 8.29
CA ALA A 170 -2.05 7.05 7.79
C ALA A 170 -2.80 5.72 7.63
N GLU A 171 -3.75 5.41 8.52
CA GLU A 171 -4.59 4.22 8.43
C GLU A 171 -5.54 4.29 7.23
N LYS A 172 -6.22 5.43 7.02
CA LYS A 172 -7.06 5.65 5.83
C LYS A 172 -6.25 5.60 4.53
N ALA A 173 -5.06 6.20 4.52
CA ALA A 173 -4.16 6.15 3.37
C ALA A 173 -3.71 4.73 3.06
N TYR A 174 -3.35 3.94 4.07
CA TYR A 174 -3.00 2.53 3.92
C TYR A 174 -4.16 1.71 3.35
N LEU A 175 -5.38 1.86 3.87
CA LEU A 175 -6.56 1.16 3.36
C LEU A 175 -6.88 1.54 1.90
N SER A 176 -6.73 2.82 1.55
CA SER A 176 -6.90 3.30 0.18
C SER A 176 -5.85 2.68 -0.76
N ALA A 177 -4.57 2.69 -0.38
CA ALA A 177 -3.49 2.11 -1.17
C ALA A 177 -3.64 0.58 -1.30
N LEU A 178 -4.09 -0.10 -0.24
CA LEU A 178 -4.37 -1.53 -0.27
C LEU A 178 -5.48 -1.86 -1.27
N SER A 179 -6.59 -1.10 -1.26
CA SER A 179 -7.68 -1.28 -2.21
C SER A 179 -7.24 -1.03 -3.67
N ALA A 180 -6.40 -0.01 -3.89
CA ALA A 180 -5.80 0.26 -5.19
C ALA A 180 -4.89 -0.90 -5.65
N TYR A 181 -4.06 -1.44 -4.76
CA TYR A 181 -3.21 -2.60 -5.04
C TYR A 181 -4.03 -3.85 -5.39
N GLU A 182 -5.09 -4.13 -4.64
CA GLU A 182 -6.00 -5.26 -4.94
C GLU A 182 -6.69 -5.10 -6.29
N SER A 183 -7.11 -3.87 -6.62
CA SER A 183 -7.71 -3.54 -7.91
C SER A 183 -6.72 -3.74 -9.06
N ALA A 184 -5.49 -3.24 -8.90
CA ALA A 184 -4.41 -3.42 -9.87
C ALA A 184 -4.05 -4.91 -10.04
N ARG A 185 -4.02 -5.67 -8.95
CA ARG A 185 -3.79 -7.12 -8.96
C ARG A 185 -4.89 -7.87 -9.71
N SER A 186 -6.15 -7.52 -9.49
CA SER A 186 -7.28 -8.10 -10.22
C SER A 186 -7.19 -7.78 -11.71
N ALA A 187 -6.88 -6.53 -12.07
CA ALA A 187 -6.71 -6.12 -13.47
C ALA A 187 -5.55 -6.86 -14.16
N ALA A 188 -4.39 -6.98 -13.49
CA ALA A 188 -3.23 -7.69 -14.00
C ALA A 188 -3.50 -9.19 -14.20
N GLN A 189 -4.29 -9.81 -13.32
CA GLN A 189 -4.72 -11.21 -13.51
C GLN A 189 -5.60 -11.37 -14.76
N ARG A 190 -6.52 -10.44 -15.01
CA ARG A 190 -7.43 -10.47 -16.17
C ARG A 190 -6.73 -10.28 -17.53
N GLN A 191 -5.62 -9.53 -17.57
CA GLN A 191 -4.92 -9.21 -18.84
C GLN A 191 -3.94 -10.29 -19.32
N THR A 192 -3.88 -11.45 -18.67
CA THR A 192 -2.94 -12.52 -19.04
C THR A 192 -3.28 -13.07 -20.42
N ARG A 193 -2.33 -12.99 -21.37
CA ARG A 193 -2.48 -13.57 -22.71
C ARG A 193 -1.95 -15.00 -22.71
N TYR A 194 -2.77 -15.97 -23.12
CA TYR A 194 -2.36 -17.38 -23.20
C TYR A 194 -2.09 -17.77 -24.65
N LEU A 195 -0.97 -18.45 -24.89
CA LEU A 195 -0.78 -19.21 -26.13
C LEU A 195 -1.47 -20.57 -25.95
N ALA A 196 -2.71 -20.67 -26.41
CA ALA A 196 -3.40 -21.95 -26.49
C ALA A 196 -2.99 -22.64 -27.80
N THR A 197 -2.06 -23.59 -27.72
CA THR A 197 -1.65 -24.41 -28.86
C THR A 197 -2.78 -25.38 -29.21
N PHE A 198 -3.68 -24.98 -30.11
CA PHE A 198 -4.87 -25.77 -30.46
C PHE A 198 -4.51 -27.08 -31.19
N ILE A 199 -3.40 -27.10 -31.93
CA ILE A 199 -2.84 -28.27 -32.60
C ILE A 199 -1.33 -28.25 -32.38
N GLY A 200 -0.79 -29.29 -31.75
CA GLY A 200 0.65 -29.44 -31.55
C GLY A 200 1.40 -29.70 -32.86
N PRO A 201 2.73 -29.54 -32.89
CA PRO A 201 3.53 -29.92 -34.05
C PRO A 201 3.24 -31.37 -34.46
N THR A 202 3.06 -31.62 -35.75
CA THR A 202 2.90 -32.98 -36.29
C THR A 202 4.12 -33.37 -37.12
N ARG A 203 4.48 -34.65 -37.09
CA ARG A 203 5.59 -35.17 -37.89
C ARG A 203 5.19 -35.20 -39.37
N PRO A 204 6.00 -34.65 -40.30
CA PRO A 204 5.70 -34.75 -41.73
C PRO A 204 5.80 -36.21 -42.20
N GLU A 205 4.73 -36.74 -42.79
CA GLU A 205 4.72 -38.12 -43.34
C GLU A 205 5.10 -38.17 -44.83
N THR A 206 5.04 -37.05 -45.55
CA THR A 206 5.35 -37.01 -46.99
C THR A 206 6.06 -35.71 -47.35
N ALA A 207 7.09 -35.80 -48.20
CA ALA A 207 7.78 -34.62 -48.71
C ALA A 207 6.88 -33.84 -49.68
N GLU A 208 6.46 -32.64 -49.28
CA GLU A 208 5.65 -31.74 -50.12
C GLU A 208 6.47 -31.16 -51.30
N TYR A 209 7.80 -31.08 -51.15
CA TYR A 209 8.72 -30.52 -52.14
C TYR A 209 9.96 -31.40 -52.38
N PRO A 210 10.50 -31.42 -53.61
CA PRO A 210 9.94 -30.87 -54.84
C PRO A 210 8.84 -31.77 -55.42
N GLN A 211 7.78 -31.18 -56.00
CA GLN A 211 6.69 -31.92 -56.67
C GLN A 211 7.16 -32.56 -57.98
N ARG A 212 7.93 -33.65 -57.87
CA ARG A 212 8.66 -34.29 -58.99
C ARG A 212 7.76 -34.61 -60.18
N TRP A 213 6.53 -35.09 -59.93
CA TRP A 213 5.56 -35.39 -60.99
C TRP A 213 5.11 -34.15 -61.75
N LEU A 214 4.77 -33.06 -61.05
CA LEU A 214 4.37 -31.80 -61.68
C LEU A 214 5.52 -31.22 -62.50
N ILE A 215 6.73 -31.20 -61.94
CA ILE A 215 7.93 -30.70 -62.62
C ILE A 215 8.24 -31.56 -63.86
N THR A 216 8.16 -32.89 -63.74
CA THR A 216 8.38 -33.82 -64.87
C THR A 216 7.31 -33.66 -65.95
N ALA A 217 6.05 -33.49 -65.57
CA ALA A 217 4.95 -33.24 -66.52
C ALA A 217 5.11 -31.90 -67.25
N LEU A 218 5.50 -30.84 -66.53
CA LEU A 218 5.81 -29.54 -67.11
C LEU A 218 6.97 -29.64 -68.10
N ILE A 219 8.10 -30.24 -67.69
CA ILE A 219 9.27 -30.43 -68.57
C ILE A 219 8.90 -31.27 -69.79
N GLY A 220 8.17 -32.37 -69.61
CA GLY A 220 7.68 -33.21 -70.69
C GLY A 220 6.75 -32.47 -71.64
N GLY A 221 5.83 -31.65 -71.12
CA GLY A 221 4.94 -30.81 -71.90
C GLY A 221 5.69 -29.76 -72.72
N PHE A 222 6.65 -29.05 -72.11
CA PHE A 222 7.50 -28.10 -72.83
C PHE A 222 8.39 -28.78 -73.88
N ALA A 223 8.95 -29.96 -73.58
CA ALA A 223 9.72 -30.73 -74.55
C ALA A 223 8.87 -31.20 -75.73
N PHE A 224 7.63 -31.64 -75.47
CA PHE A 224 6.67 -32.03 -76.51
C PHE A 224 6.27 -30.86 -77.41
N LEU A 225 5.93 -29.70 -76.82
CA LEU A 225 5.63 -28.48 -77.59
C LEU A 225 6.82 -28.05 -78.45
N THR A 226 8.03 -28.11 -77.89
CA THR A 226 9.27 -27.80 -78.63
C THR A 226 9.45 -28.77 -79.80
N TRP A 227 9.23 -30.06 -79.59
CA TRP A 227 9.29 -31.07 -80.65
C TRP A 227 8.27 -30.81 -81.76
N VAL A 228 7.01 -30.50 -81.41
CA VAL A 228 5.96 -30.14 -82.40
C VAL A 228 6.37 -28.93 -83.23
N ILE A 229 6.91 -27.88 -82.59
CA ILE A 229 7.39 -26.68 -83.30
C ILE A 229 8.53 -27.05 -84.27
N VAL A 230 9.51 -27.84 -83.83
CA VAL A 230 10.63 -28.28 -84.67
C VAL A 230 10.14 -29.12 -85.87
N VAL A 231 9.20 -30.04 -85.65
CA VAL A 231 8.60 -30.85 -86.71
C VAL A 231 7.82 -29.99 -87.70
N LEU A 232 7.00 -29.05 -87.22
CA LEU A 232 6.26 -28.11 -88.08
C LEU A 232 7.18 -27.23 -88.92
N VAL A 233 8.25 -26.68 -88.31
CA VAL A 233 9.26 -25.90 -89.03
C VAL A 233 9.97 -26.78 -90.05
N GLY A 234 10.36 -28.01 -89.69
CA GLY A 234 10.99 -28.96 -90.60
C GLY A 234 10.09 -29.34 -91.78
N TYR A 235 8.80 -29.61 -91.53
CA TYR A 235 7.82 -29.85 -92.57
C TYR A 235 7.57 -28.61 -93.44
N SER A 236 7.47 -27.42 -92.84
CA SER A 236 7.30 -26.17 -93.58
C SER A 236 8.48 -25.87 -94.52
N ILE A 237 9.71 -26.19 -94.11
CA ILE A 237 10.89 -26.07 -94.97
C ILE A 237 10.86 -27.13 -96.09
N ARG A 238 10.40 -28.34 -95.79
CA ARG A 238 10.31 -29.43 -96.78
C ARG A 238 9.22 -29.20 -97.82
N ASP A 239 8.08 -28.64 -97.42
CA ASP A 239 6.93 -28.34 -98.31
C ASP A 239 7.22 -27.16 -99.26
N ARG A 240 8.23 -26.33 -98.94
CA ARG A 240 8.70 -25.22 -99.79
C ARG A 240 9.76 -25.62 -100.82
N ARG A 241 10.08 -26.90 -100.97
CA ARG A 241 10.96 -27.42 -102.04
C ARG A 241 10.18 -28.31 -103.00
#